data_AF-A0A9D5V6E3-F1
#
_entry.id   AF-A0A9D5V6E3-F1
#
_cell.length_a   1.000
_cell.length_b   1.000
_cell.length_c   1.000
_cell.angle_alpha   90.00
_cell.angle_beta   90.00
_cell.angle_gamma   90.00
#
_symmetry.space_group_name_H-M   'P 1'
#
loop_
_entity.id
_entity.type
_entity.pdbx_description
1 polymer ?
#
loop_
_entity_poly.entity_id
_entity_poly.type
_entity_poly.pdbx_seq_one_letter_code
_entity_poly.pdbx_strand_id
1 'polypeptide(L)'
;MIYCFDIDGTLCTNTEGAYEEAEPFAEVVAEVNRLYDQGETIILLTARGSTTGIDWREVTERQLRQWGVPYHALHLGKPSAHVYVDDKAVNAVHWRAGGCRQSLEEAQRPSPPPLATRPAESSHSRNNAEGPRVTPGGSNIGRNPPAAPHLGEATGRTRIDLPSPLPPRRDKAELHEVVARHALGQLAAWDPRQPEYGPNDSVDPSHTEPYAPDWADLVRLHDLILQRRVTTILEFGCGHSTAIMAHALEENRRRHGAFVEANLRRNNPFELHTIDDMPAYLEATAARLPPPLAARVHFHHSPVAMTRFNGRIATEYQRLPNICPDFIYLDGPSQHSVLGEVNGISTRHPDRLPMAADILALEHFLLPGTLILVDGRTANARFLATNLQRTWTSGHDPEADVHWFELRESPLGRLNAVQLRFSLGEEWLAAVSAP
;
A
#
# COMPACT_ATOMS: atom_id res chain seq x y z
N MET A 1 -12.28 -12.40 -18.47
CA MET A 1 -11.16 -13.01 -17.72
C MET A 1 -10.80 -14.38 -18.30
N ILE A 2 -9.61 -14.89 -17.97
CA ILE A 2 -9.14 -16.21 -18.39
C ILE A 2 -8.92 -17.05 -17.14
N TYR A 3 -9.73 -18.08 -16.95
CA TYR A 3 -9.61 -19.04 -15.85
C TYR A 3 -8.90 -20.30 -16.32
N CYS A 4 -7.97 -20.80 -15.53
CA CYS A 4 -7.31 -22.08 -15.76
C CYS A 4 -7.66 -23.03 -14.61
N PHE A 5 -8.46 -24.06 -14.90
CA PHE A 5 -8.83 -25.08 -13.93
C PHE A 5 -7.93 -26.31 -14.11
N ASP A 6 -7.40 -26.81 -13.00
CA ASP A 6 -6.92 -28.19 -12.95
C ASP A 6 -8.10 -29.18 -13.10
N ILE A 7 -7.80 -30.43 -13.48
CA ILE A 7 -8.80 -31.48 -13.66
C ILE A 7 -8.88 -32.41 -12.44
N ASP A 8 -7.77 -33.02 -12.03
CA ASP A 8 -7.75 -34.17 -11.11
C ASP A 8 -7.59 -33.73 -9.64
N GLY A 9 -8.69 -33.78 -8.87
CA GLY A 9 -8.78 -33.22 -7.51
C GLY A 9 -9.50 -31.88 -7.48
N THR A 10 -9.67 -31.24 -8.63
CA THR A 10 -10.32 -29.92 -8.78
C THR A 10 -11.68 -30.01 -9.48
N LEU A 11 -11.72 -30.52 -10.71
CA LEU A 11 -12.95 -30.66 -11.50
C LEU A 11 -13.62 -32.01 -11.27
N CYS A 12 -12.81 -33.03 -10.95
CA CYS A 12 -13.24 -34.40 -10.68
C CYS A 12 -12.39 -35.01 -9.56
N THR A 13 -12.80 -36.18 -9.07
CA THR A 13 -12.03 -36.94 -8.07
C THR A 13 -10.63 -37.27 -8.58
N ASN A 14 -9.64 -37.16 -7.69
CA ASN A 14 -8.28 -37.64 -7.98
C ASN A 14 -8.23 -39.16 -7.79
N THR A 15 -7.90 -39.89 -8.86
CA THR A 15 -7.85 -41.36 -8.88
C THR A 15 -6.44 -41.94 -8.91
N GLU A 16 -5.41 -41.11 -8.68
CA GLU A 16 -4.00 -41.53 -8.60
C GLU A 16 -3.54 -42.37 -9.81
N GLY A 17 -4.05 -42.03 -11.01
CA GLY A 17 -3.67 -42.67 -12.28
C GLY A 17 -4.74 -43.57 -12.89
N ALA A 18 -5.78 -43.96 -12.16
CA ALA A 18 -6.95 -44.67 -12.70
C ALA A 18 -7.95 -43.67 -13.33
N TYR A 19 -7.50 -42.86 -14.29
CA TYR A 19 -8.23 -41.66 -14.74
C TYR A 19 -9.62 -41.94 -15.31
N GLU A 20 -9.87 -43.11 -15.90
CA GLU A 20 -11.18 -43.53 -16.42
C GLU A 20 -12.26 -43.62 -15.32
N GLU A 21 -11.85 -43.82 -14.07
CA GLU A 21 -12.73 -43.95 -12.90
C GLU A 21 -13.06 -42.60 -12.25
N ALA A 22 -12.54 -41.49 -12.79
CA ALA A 22 -12.77 -40.16 -12.23
C ALA A 22 -14.25 -39.75 -12.31
N GLU A 23 -14.76 -39.18 -11.21
CA GLU A 23 -16.15 -38.70 -11.10
C GLU A 23 -16.17 -37.16 -10.97
N PRO A 24 -17.03 -36.45 -11.72
CA PRO A 24 -17.05 -35.00 -11.70
C PRO A 24 -17.65 -34.46 -10.39
N PHE A 25 -17.11 -33.35 -9.89
CA PHE A 25 -17.75 -32.58 -8.84
C PHE A 25 -18.83 -31.69 -9.46
N ALA A 26 -20.11 -32.06 -9.27
CA ALA A 26 -21.24 -31.45 -9.95
C ALA A 26 -21.33 -29.92 -9.70
N GLU A 27 -21.00 -29.48 -8.48
CA GLU A 27 -20.96 -28.07 -8.08
C GLU A 27 -19.87 -27.28 -8.81
N VAL A 28 -18.70 -27.89 -9.05
CA VAL A 28 -17.58 -27.25 -9.76
C VAL A 28 -17.91 -27.17 -11.25
N VAL A 29 -18.46 -28.24 -11.82
CA VAL A 29 -18.94 -28.24 -13.21
C VAL A 29 -20.00 -27.16 -13.42
N ALA A 30 -20.96 -27.02 -12.50
CA ALA A 30 -21.98 -25.97 -12.58
C ALA A 30 -21.37 -24.56 -12.57
N GLU A 31 -20.35 -24.33 -11.75
CA GLU A 31 -19.66 -23.04 -11.68
C GLU A 31 -18.84 -22.75 -12.96
N VAL A 32 -18.14 -23.75 -13.50
CA VAL A 32 -17.41 -23.61 -14.77
C VAL A 32 -18.38 -23.27 -15.91
N ASN A 33 -19.53 -23.94 -15.97
CA ASN A 33 -20.56 -23.66 -16.97
C ASN A 33 -21.11 -22.24 -16.82
N ARG A 34 -21.39 -21.80 -15.58
CA ARG A 34 -21.84 -20.44 -15.30
C ARG A 34 -20.84 -19.39 -15.75
N LEU A 35 -19.54 -19.59 -15.51
CA LEU A 35 -18.48 -18.69 -15.96
C LEU A 35 -18.38 -18.67 -17.49
N TYR A 36 -18.45 -19.84 -18.13
CA TYR A 36 -18.45 -19.95 -19.59
C TYR A 36 -19.62 -19.19 -20.22
N ASP A 37 -20.83 -19.36 -19.68
CA ASP A 37 -22.05 -18.69 -20.15
C ASP A 37 -22.00 -17.15 -19.97
N GLN A 38 -21.18 -16.67 -19.03
CA GLN A 38 -20.91 -15.23 -18.84
C GLN A 38 -19.90 -14.66 -19.84
N GLY A 39 -19.37 -15.49 -20.75
CA GLY A 39 -18.38 -15.08 -21.75
C GLY A 39 -16.93 -15.11 -21.24
N GLU A 40 -16.68 -15.77 -20.10
CA GLU A 40 -15.34 -15.96 -19.59
C GLU A 40 -14.57 -17.01 -20.41
N THR A 41 -13.26 -16.82 -20.56
CA THR A 41 -12.42 -17.82 -21.24
C THR A 41 -12.01 -18.90 -20.26
N ILE A 42 -12.51 -20.12 -20.48
CA ILE A 42 -12.19 -21.32 -19.69
C ILE A 42 -11.07 -22.11 -20.35
N ILE A 43 -9.95 -22.27 -19.64
CA ILE A 43 -8.82 -23.13 -20.00
C ILE A 43 -8.75 -24.27 -19.00
N LEU A 44 -8.51 -25.48 -19.48
CA LEU A 44 -8.25 -26.65 -18.64
C LEU A 44 -6.78 -27.04 -18.71
N LEU A 45 -6.19 -27.36 -17.56
CA LEU A 45 -4.82 -27.83 -17.41
C LEU A 45 -4.85 -29.18 -16.69
N THR A 46 -4.02 -30.13 -17.13
CA THR A 46 -3.85 -31.40 -16.41
C THR A 46 -2.42 -31.90 -16.52
N ALA A 47 -1.97 -32.60 -15.48
CA ALA A 47 -0.71 -33.33 -15.44
C ALA A 47 -0.86 -34.82 -15.83
N ARG A 48 -2.05 -35.27 -16.27
CA ARG A 48 -2.29 -36.66 -16.72
C ARG A 48 -1.22 -37.10 -17.70
N GLY A 49 -0.58 -38.23 -17.42
CA GLY A 49 0.48 -38.79 -18.27
C GLY A 49 1.85 -38.14 -18.15
N SER A 50 2.00 -37.04 -17.42
CA SER A 50 3.30 -36.35 -17.30
C SER A 50 4.42 -37.23 -16.71
N THR A 51 4.07 -38.16 -15.81
CA THR A 51 5.03 -39.09 -15.20
C THR A 51 5.24 -40.36 -16.04
N THR A 52 4.22 -40.82 -16.77
CA THR A 52 4.28 -42.09 -17.54
C THR A 52 4.61 -41.90 -19.02
N GLY A 53 4.53 -40.66 -19.53
CA GLY A 53 4.67 -40.34 -20.95
C GLY A 53 3.48 -40.77 -21.83
N ILE A 54 2.42 -41.33 -21.23
CA ILE A 54 1.21 -41.77 -21.96
C ILE A 54 0.35 -40.55 -22.27
N ASP A 55 -0.09 -40.39 -23.52
CA ASP A 55 -1.02 -39.32 -23.90
C ASP A 55 -2.46 -39.69 -23.49
N TRP A 56 -3.00 -38.95 -22.52
CA TRP A 56 -4.35 -39.14 -21.99
C TRP A 56 -5.38 -38.16 -22.58
N ARG A 57 -5.03 -37.41 -23.63
CA ARG A 57 -5.91 -36.40 -24.21
C ARG A 57 -7.26 -36.96 -24.62
N GLU A 58 -7.29 -38.08 -25.35
CA GLU A 58 -8.54 -38.65 -25.88
C GLU A 58 -9.52 -39.04 -24.76
N VAL A 59 -9.01 -39.72 -23.73
CA VAL A 59 -9.78 -40.12 -22.55
C VAL A 59 -10.34 -38.89 -21.84
N THR A 60 -9.49 -37.88 -21.62
CA THR A 60 -9.85 -36.65 -20.92
C THR A 60 -10.90 -35.86 -21.68
N GLU A 61 -10.76 -35.69 -22.99
CA GLU A 61 -11.77 -34.99 -23.81
C GLU A 61 -13.10 -35.75 -23.86
N ARG A 62 -13.09 -37.08 -23.85
CA ARG A 62 -14.30 -37.90 -23.76
C ARG A 62 -15.02 -37.67 -22.42
N GLN A 63 -14.29 -37.67 -21.32
CA GLN A 63 -14.85 -37.42 -19.99
C GLN A 63 -15.42 -36.00 -19.87
N LEU A 64 -14.69 -34.97 -20.31
CA LEU A 64 -15.18 -33.59 -20.29
C LEU A 64 -16.48 -33.40 -21.09
N ARG A 65 -16.58 -34.06 -22.26
CA ARG A 65 -17.82 -34.09 -23.04
C ARG A 65 -18.96 -34.77 -22.29
N GLN A 66 -18.68 -35.90 -21.64
CA GLN A 66 -19.69 -36.64 -20.87
C GLN A 66 -20.18 -35.86 -19.64
N TRP A 67 -19.28 -35.12 -18.98
CA TRP A 67 -19.60 -34.29 -17.83
C TRP A 67 -20.24 -32.95 -18.20
N GLY A 68 -20.28 -32.61 -19.50
CA GLY A 68 -20.88 -31.38 -19.99
C GLY A 68 -20.09 -30.12 -19.62
N VAL A 69 -18.76 -30.22 -19.58
CA VAL A 69 -17.85 -29.10 -19.26
C VAL A 69 -17.44 -28.39 -20.55
N PRO A 70 -17.88 -27.14 -20.80
CA PRO A 70 -17.45 -26.34 -21.93
C PRO A 70 -16.10 -25.68 -21.62
N TYR A 71 -15.18 -25.70 -22.59
CA TYR A 71 -13.85 -25.09 -22.46
C TYR A 71 -13.34 -24.60 -23.82
N HIS A 72 -12.42 -23.63 -23.78
CA HIS A 72 -11.83 -23.02 -24.97
C HIS A 72 -10.50 -23.68 -25.35
N ALA A 73 -9.74 -24.19 -24.37
CA ALA A 73 -8.48 -24.90 -24.60
C ALA A 73 -8.21 -25.94 -23.50
N LEU A 74 -7.55 -27.04 -23.89
CA LEU A 74 -7.05 -28.10 -22.99
C LEU A 74 -5.54 -28.24 -23.16
N HIS A 75 -4.78 -28.04 -22.08
CA HIS A 75 -3.32 -28.12 -22.08
C HIS A 75 -2.79 -29.24 -21.17
N LEU A 76 -1.76 -29.94 -21.64
CA LEU A 76 -0.99 -30.93 -20.87
C LEU A 76 0.33 -30.33 -20.34
N GLY A 77 0.36 -29.01 -20.18
CA GLY A 77 1.49 -28.22 -19.69
C GLY A 77 1.02 -26.81 -19.37
N LYS A 78 1.70 -26.08 -18.47
CA LYS A 78 1.16 -24.86 -17.84
C LYS A 78 0.90 -23.73 -18.86
N PRO A 79 -0.36 -23.33 -19.12
CA PRO A 79 -0.70 -22.20 -19.98
C PRO A 79 -0.63 -20.89 -19.20
N SER A 80 -0.66 -19.75 -19.89
CA SER A 80 -0.86 -18.44 -19.27
C SER A 80 -2.33 -18.20 -18.93
N ALA A 81 -2.65 -17.73 -17.72
CA ALA A 81 -4.01 -17.43 -17.27
C ALA A 81 -4.05 -16.29 -16.24
N HIS A 82 -5.25 -15.71 -16.02
CA HIS A 82 -5.45 -14.66 -15.01
C HIS A 82 -5.72 -15.25 -13.61
N VAL A 83 -6.41 -16.39 -13.55
CA VAL A 83 -6.74 -17.11 -12.31
C VAL A 83 -6.46 -18.59 -12.52
N TYR A 84 -5.83 -19.24 -11.53
CA TYR A 84 -5.68 -20.70 -11.47
C TYR A 84 -6.55 -21.24 -10.33
N VAL A 85 -7.28 -22.31 -10.60
CA VAL A 85 -8.05 -23.08 -9.63
C VAL A 85 -7.51 -24.51 -9.67
N ASP A 86 -6.86 -24.93 -8.59
CA ASP A 86 -6.05 -26.15 -8.54
C ASP A 86 -5.94 -26.60 -7.07
N ASP A 87 -6.31 -27.85 -6.79
CA ASP A 87 -6.35 -28.45 -5.46
C ASP A 87 -4.96 -28.54 -4.81
N LYS A 88 -3.91 -28.61 -5.62
CA LYS A 88 -2.51 -28.69 -5.19
C LYS A 88 -1.81 -27.34 -5.26
N ALA A 89 -2.46 -26.29 -5.75
CA ALA A 89 -1.88 -24.97 -5.82
C ALA A 89 -1.89 -24.26 -4.47
N VAL A 90 -0.70 -23.93 -3.99
CA VAL A 90 -0.53 -22.97 -2.90
C VAL A 90 -0.32 -21.58 -3.48
N ASN A 91 -1.11 -20.60 -3.03
CA ASN A 91 -0.87 -19.21 -3.40
C ASN A 91 0.52 -18.79 -2.92
N ALA A 92 1.38 -18.36 -3.87
CA ALA A 92 2.78 -18.09 -3.59
C ALA A 92 3.01 -16.97 -2.54
N VAL A 93 2.09 -16.00 -2.44
CA VAL A 93 2.14 -14.94 -1.42
C VAL A 93 1.79 -15.53 -0.05
N HIS A 94 0.72 -16.32 0.04
CA HIS A 94 0.33 -16.97 1.30
C HIS A 94 1.40 -17.95 1.79
N TRP A 95 2.00 -18.74 0.89
CA TRP A 95 3.07 -19.67 1.24
C TRP A 95 4.28 -18.97 1.86
N ARG A 96 4.72 -17.86 1.25
CA ARG A 96 5.82 -17.05 1.78
C ARG A 96 5.47 -16.38 3.10
N ALA A 97 4.25 -15.85 3.22
CA ALA A 97 3.76 -15.26 4.46
C ALA A 97 3.70 -16.28 5.61
N GLY A 98 3.44 -17.56 5.31
CA GLY A 98 3.50 -18.68 6.25
C GLY A 98 4.92 -19.18 6.55
N GLY A 99 5.97 -18.42 6.19
CA GLY A 99 7.37 -18.80 6.43
C GLY A 99 7.86 -19.95 5.55
N CYS A 100 7.23 -20.17 4.39
CA CYS A 100 7.53 -21.28 3.46
C CYS A 100 7.33 -22.67 4.09
N ARG A 101 6.48 -22.79 5.12
CA ARG A 101 6.32 -24.02 5.92
C ARG A 101 5.08 -24.84 5.59
N GLN A 102 4.21 -24.39 4.68
CA GLN A 102 3.02 -25.16 4.34
C GLN A 102 3.46 -26.56 3.88
N SER A 103 3.08 -27.56 4.67
CA SER A 103 3.50 -28.94 4.48
C SER A 103 2.65 -29.62 3.39
N LEU A 104 3.18 -30.69 2.78
CA LEU A 104 2.41 -31.55 1.87
C LEU A 104 1.11 -32.04 2.53
N GLU A 105 1.15 -32.32 3.83
CA GLU A 105 -0.01 -32.77 4.62
C GLU A 105 -1.10 -31.70 4.77
N GLU A 106 -0.74 -30.40 4.77
CA GLU A 106 -1.71 -29.30 4.84
C GLU A 106 -2.33 -28.99 3.47
N ALA A 107 -1.56 -29.12 2.39
CA ALA A 107 -2.07 -28.98 1.03
C ALA A 107 -2.99 -30.15 0.61
N GLN A 108 -2.80 -31.34 1.21
CA GLN A 108 -3.58 -32.54 0.93
C GLN A 108 -4.70 -32.82 1.95
N ARG A 109 -5.06 -31.84 2.80
CA ARG A 109 -6.16 -32.04 3.76
C ARG A 109 -7.48 -32.25 2.99
N PRO A 110 -8.25 -33.31 3.31
CA PRO A 110 -9.52 -33.55 2.63
C PRO A 110 -10.49 -32.40 2.90
N SER A 111 -11.17 -31.96 1.84
CA SER A 111 -12.21 -30.95 1.92
C SER A 111 -13.31 -31.38 2.90
N PRO A 112 -13.87 -30.46 3.71
CA PRO A 112 -15.04 -30.76 4.52
C PRO A 112 -16.21 -31.21 3.61
N PRO A 113 -17.07 -32.12 4.08
CA PRO A 113 -18.20 -32.60 3.28
C PRO A 113 -19.10 -31.43 2.86
N PRO A 114 -19.68 -31.46 1.65
CA PRO A 114 -20.54 -30.39 1.17
C PRO A 114 -21.72 -30.18 2.12
N LEU A 115 -21.99 -28.90 2.43
CA LEU A 115 -23.13 -28.48 3.22
C LEU A 115 -24.42 -28.95 2.54
N ALA A 116 -25.23 -29.75 3.25
CA ALA A 116 -26.49 -30.25 2.75
C ALA A 116 -27.38 -29.09 2.29
N THR A 117 -27.72 -29.07 1.01
CA THR A 117 -28.62 -28.08 0.42
C THR A 117 -30.02 -28.26 0.99
N ARG A 118 -30.54 -27.22 1.63
CA ARG A 118 -31.97 -27.15 1.99
C ARG A 118 -32.79 -27.09 0.70
N PRO A 119 -33.90 -27.86 0.57
CA PRO A 119 -34.72 -27.80 -0.63
C PRO A 119 -35.41 -26.44 -0.72
N ALA A 120 -35.29 -25.82 -1.89
CA ALA A 120 -35.99 -24.58 -2.24
C ALA A 120 -37.48 -24.89 -2.43
N GLU A 121 -38.33 -24.18 -1.70
CA GLU A 121 -39.78 -24.20 -1.89
C GLU A 121 -40.14 -23.64 -3.27
N SER A 122 -41.02 -24.38 -3.96
CA SER A 122 -41.56 -24.02 -5.26
C SER A 122 -42.54 -22.85 -5.15
N SER A 123 -42.28 -21.75 -5.85
CA SER A 123 -43.30 -20.74 -6.18
C SER A 123 -43.51 -20.66 -7.69
N HIS A 124 -44.77 -20.80 -8.06
CA HIS A 124 -45.31 -20.89 -9.40
C HIS A 124 -45.16 -19.62 -10.27
N SER A 125 -45.05 -19.89 -11.57
CA SER A 125 -45.82 -19.30 -12.67
C SER A 125 -45.18 -18.24 -13.58
N ARG A 126 -45.42 -18.50 -14.87
CA ARG A 126 -45.74 -17.61 -16.01
C ARG A 126 -44.74 -17.56 -17.16
N ASN A 127 -45.09 -18.38 -18.15
CA ASN A 127 -44.97 -18.25 -19.60
C ASN A 127 -44.88 -16.82 -20.16
N ASN A 128 -44.05 -16.66 -21.21
CA ASN A 128 -44.40 -16.25 -22.59
C ASN A 128 -43.08 -15.81 -23.28
N ALA A 129 -42.57 -16.49 -24.31
CA ALA A 129 -43.02 -16.57 -25.71
C ALA A 129 -42.51 -15.41 -26.61
N GLU A 130 -41.96 -15.83 -27.76
CA GLU A 130 -41.72 -15.11 -29.04
C GLU A 130 -40.37 -14.42 -29.30
N GLY A 131 -39.64 -14.94 -30.31
CA GLY A 131 -38.57 -14.24 -31.07
C GLY A 131 -39.16 -13.49 -32.29
N PRO A 132 -38.48 -13.37 -33.45
CA PRO A 132 -37.05 -13.43 -33.78
C PRO A 132 -36.58 -12.26 -34.73
N ARG A 133 -35.30 -12.32 -35.17
CA ARG A 133 -34.72 -11.90 -36.49
C ARG A 133 -33.69 -10.75 -36.59
N VAL A 134 -32.51 -11.16 -37.07
CA VAL A 134 -31.72 -10.66 -38.24
C VAL A 134 -30.68 -9.53 -38.05
N THR A 135 -29.44 -9.89 -38.40
CA THR A 135 -28.15 -9.18 -38.60
C THR A 135 -28.13 -8.29 -39.87
N PRO A 136 -27.00 -7.70 -40.36
CA PRO A 136 -25.64 -7.44 -39.83
C PRO A 136 -25.13 -5.98 -40.05
N GLY A 137 -23.95 -5.61 -39.53
CA GLY A 137 -23.13 -4.56 -40.15
C GLY A 137 -22.14 -3.78 -39.26
N GLY A 138 -20.84 -3.90 -39.57
CA GLY A 138 -19.94 -2.76 -39.80
C GLY A 138 -19.28 -2.01 -38.63
N SER A 139 -17.98 -2.29 -38.44
CA SER A 139 -16.85 -1.35 -38.20
C SER A 139 -17.04 -0.12 -37.28
N ASN A 140 -16.28 -0.03 -36.17
CA ASN A 140 -15.11 0.85 -36.03
C ASN A 140 -14.56 0.89 -34.59
N ILE A 141 -13.23 0.74 -34.49
CA ILE A 141 -12.28 1.62 -33.78
C ILE A 141 -12.62 2.02 -32.34
N GLY A 142 -11.82 1.46 -31.41
CA GLY A 142 -11.12 2.21 -30.36
C GLY A 142 -11.97 2.82 -29.24
N ARG A 143 -12.07 2.12 -28.11
CA ARG A 143 -12.25 2.75 -26.80
C ARG A 143 -11.38 2.04 -25.76
N ASN A 144 -10.61 2.84 -25.03
CA ASN A 144 -9.88 2.47 -23.82
C ASN A 144 -10.77 1.67 -22.84
N PRO A 145 -10.20 0.74 -22.06
CA PRO A 145 -10.97 0.01 -21.06
C PRO A 145 -11.50 0.95 -19.96
N PRO A 146 -12.70 0.69 -19.42
CA PRO A 146 -13.22 1.41 -18.27
C PRO A 146 -12.47 1.02 -17.00
N ALA A 147 -12.54 1.93 -16.03
CA ALA A 147 -11.85 1.95 -14.76
C ALA A 147 -12.03 0.68 -13.91
N ALA A 148 -11.01 0.40 -13.09
CA ALA A 148 -11.03 -0.59 -12.02
C ALA A 148 -12.20 -0.34 -11.06
N PRO A 149 -13.00 -1.36 -10.68
CA PRO A 149 -13.97 -1.22 -9.63
C PRO A 149 -13.31 -1.37 -8.24
N HIS A 150 -13.57 -0.34 -7.46
CA HIS A 150 -13.60 -0.19 -6.01
C HIS A 150 -13.40 -1.41 -5.09
N LEU A 151 -12.62 -1.15 -4.03
CA LEU A 151 -12.54 -1.89 -2.77
C LEU A 151 -13.89 -1.98 -2.05
N GLY A 152 -14.16 -3.17 -1.52
CA GLY A 152 -15.27 -3.58 -0.65
C GLY A 152 -15.60 -5.03 -1.03
N GLU A 153 -15.41 -6.07 -0.22
CA GLU A 153 -15.76 -6.22 1.19
C GLU A 153 -14.81 -7.22 1.90
N ALA A 154 -14.87 -7.15 3.23
CA ALA A 154 -14.03 -7.84 4.19
C ALA A 154 -14.17 -9.37 4.19
N THR A 155 -13.04 -10.07 4.39
CA THR A 155 -13.02 -11.42 4.95
C THR A 155 -12.41 -11.35 6.35
N GLY A 156 -13.12 -11.94 7.31
CA GLY A 156 -12.94 -11.75 8.75
C GLY A 156 -11.68 -12.40 9.31
N ARG A 157 -10.60 -11.64 9.35
CA ARG A 157 -9.70 -11.66 10.51
C ARG A 157 -10.18 -10.55 11.43
N THR A 158 -10.25 -10.79 12.73
CA THR A 158 -10.50 -9.73 13.71
C THR A 158 -9.29 -8.80 13.64
N ARG A 159 -9.34 -7.84 12.72
CA ARG A 159 -8.40 -6.72 12.63
C ARG A 159 -8.58 -6.02 13.97
N ILE A 160 -7.58 -6.12 14.84
CA ILE A 160 -7.53 -5.23 15.98
C ILE A 160 -7.34 -3.85 15.36
N ASP A 161 -8.43 -3.12 15.21
CA ASP A 161 -8.46 -1.75 14.69
C ASP A 161 -7.82 -0.86 15.75
N LEU A 162 -6.49 -0.86 15.80
CA LEU A 162 -5.77 0.21 16.49
C LEU A 162 -6.20 1.53 15.83
N PRO A 163 -6.55 2.55 16.63
CA PRO A 163 -7.03 3.82 16.13
C PRO A 163 -6.02 4.49 15.20
N SER A 164 -6.50 5.47 14.44
CA SER A 164 -5.65 6.35 13.65
C SER A 164 -4.47 6.86 14.50
N PRO A 165 -3.24 6.90 13.96
CA PRO A 165 -2.11 7.51 14.65
C PRO A 165 -2.20 9.05 14.67
N LEU A 166 -3.14 9.64 13.93
CA LEU A 166 -3.32 11.09 13.92
C LEU A 166 -3.95 11.57 15.23
N PRO A 167 -3.42 12.65 15.84
CA PRO A 167 -4.08 13.28 16.97
C PRO A 167 -5.44 13.86 16.57
N PRO A 168 -6.37 14.05 17.52
CA PRO A 168 -7.64 14.69 17.23
C PRO A 168 -7.42 16.12 16.71
N ARG A 169 -8.29 16.54 15.80
CA ARG A 169 -8.31 17.91 15.29
C ARG A 169 -8.59 18.90 16.42
N ARG A 170 -8.02 20.08 16.28
CA ARG A 170 -8.13 21.16 17.25
C ARG A 170 -8.81 22.35 16.63
N ASP A 171 -9.65 23.02 17.40
CA ASP A 171 -10.14 24.33 17.04
C ASP A 171 -9.05 25.40 17.22
N LYS A 172 -9.35 26.63 16.79
CA LYS A 172 -8.38 27.74 16.85
C LYS A 172 -7.91 28.06 18.28
N ALA A 173 -8.79 27.90 19.28
CA ALA A 173 -8.44 28.19 20.67
C ALA A 173 -7.50 27.11 21.23
N GLU A 174 -7.79 25.85 20.94
CA GLU A 174 -6.94 24.71 21.31
C GLU A 174 -5.56 24.78 20.63
N LEU A 175 -5.52 25.15 19.33
CA LEU A 175 -4.26 25.37 18.62
C LEU A 175 -3.43 26.48 19.29
N HIS A 176 -4.07 27.62 19.57
CA HIS A 176 -3.39 28.74 20.23
C HIS A 176 -2.86 28.36 21.62
N GLU A 177 -3.60 27.55 22.38
CA GLU A 177 -3.16 27.05 23.68
C GLU A 177 -1.90 26.19 23.56
N VAL A 178 -1.85 25.27 22.58
CA VAL A 178 -0.67 24.42 22.35
C VAL A 178 0.54 25.26 21.93
N VAL A 179 0.34 26.19 20.99
CA VAL A 179 1.39 27.11 20.52
C VAL A 179 1.95 27.94 21.68
N ALA A 180 1.09 28.45 22.55
CA ALA A 180 1.51 29.19 23.73
C ALA A 180 2.24 28.29 24.75
N ARG A 181 1.68 27.11 25.05
CA ARG A 181 2.21 26.16 26.05
C ARG A 181 3.63 25.70 25.73
N HIS A 182 3.89 25.42 24.45
CA HIS A 182 5.21 24.98 23.97
C HIS A 182 6.07 26.12 23.42
N ALA A 183 5.59 27.37 23.53
CA ALA A 183 6.25 28.57 22.99
C ALA A 183 6.63 28.47 21.50
N LEU A 184 5.82 27.76 20.70
CA LEU A 184 6.09 27.51 19.27
C LEU A 184 6.03 28.77 18.43
N GLY A 185 5.32 29.81 18.88
CA GLY A 185 5.23 31.11 18.22
C GLY A 185 6.58 31.85 18.11
N GLN A 186 7.63 31.37 18.79
CA GLN A 186 9.00 31.87 18.62
C GLN A 186 9.68 31.30 17.37
N LEU A 187 9.17 30.21 16.81
CA LEU A 187 9.75 29.49 15.66
C LEU A 187 9.06 29.84 14.34
N ALA A 188 7.77 30.18 14.39
CA ALA A 188 6.97 30.62 13.27
C ALA A 188 5.98 31.69 13.76
N ALA A 189 5.65 32.66 12.91
CA ALA A 189 4.70 33.70 13.27
C ALA A 189 3.28 33.13 13.35
N TRP A 190 2.54 33.47 14.41
CA TRP A 190 1.11 33.22 14.46
C TRP A 190 0.36 34.35 13.75
N ASP A 191 -0.20 34.06 12.58
CA ASP A 191 -1.22 34.92 11.96
C ASP A 191 -2.57 34.18 11.99
N PRO A 192 -3.59 34.70 12.70
CA PRO A 192 -4.92 34.09 12.71
C PRO A 192 -5.64 34.18 11.36
N ARG A 193 -5.10 34.96 10.41
CA ARG A 193 -5.56 35.04 9.02
C ARG A 193 -4.66 34.13 8.19
N GLN A 194 -5.21 33.04 7.68
CA GLN A 194 -4.55 32.29 6.63
C GLN A 194 -4.80 33.00 5.29
N PRO A 195 -3.75 33.26 4.49
CA PRO A 195 -3.94 33.73 3.12
C PRO A 195 -4.76 32.72 2.32
N GLU A 196 -5.67 33.21 1.49
CA GLU A 196 -6.36 32.38 0.51
C GLU A 196 -5.44 32.19 -0.69
N TYR A 197 -5.22 30.94 -1.07
CA TYR A 197 -4.42 30.58 -2.24
C TYR A 197 -5.34 30.24 -3.42
N GLY A 198 -4.99 30.76 -4.59
CA GLY A 198 -5.61 30.40 -5.85
C GLY A 198 -5.26 28.96 -6.28
N PRO A 199 -6.00 28.41 -7.25
CA PRO A 199 -5.84 27.01 -7.68
C PRO A 199 -4.48 26.71 -8.31
N ASN A 200 -3.73 27.74 -8.73
CA ASN A 200 -2.44 27.59 -9.39
C ASN A 200 -1.25 27.99 -8.51
N ASP A 201 -1.47 28.54 -7.31
CA ASP A 201 -0.39 29.16 -6.52
C ASP A 201 0.69 28.12 -6.15
N SER A 202 0.29 26.87 -5.88
CA SER A 202 1.19 25.75 -5.56
C SER A 202 1.96 25.19 -6.76
N VAL A 203 1.56 25.57 -7.97
CA VAL A 203 2.16 25.12 -9.23
C VAL A 203 2.67 26.28 -10.09
N ASP A 204 2.67 27.51 -9.56
CA ASP A 204 3.22 28.68 -10.24
C ASP A 204 4.75 28.73 -10.03
N PRO A 205 5.56 28.51 -11.08
CA PRO A 205 7.02 28.54 -10.95
C PRO A 205 7.57 29.94 -10.64
N SER A 206 6.77 31.00 -10.78
CA SER A 206 7.15 32.37 -10.40
C SER A 206 6.94 32.64 -8.91
N HIS A 207 6.14 31.82 -8.23
CA HIS A 207 5.93 31.93 -6.80
C HIS A 207 7.14 31.36 -6.06
N THR A 208 7.96 32.26 -5.51
CA THR A 208 9.21 31.93 -4.81
C THR A 208 9.17 32.31 -3.33
N GLU A 209 8.07 32.93 -2.89
CA GLU A 209 7.84 33.25 -1.50
C GLU A 209 7.38 32.00 -0.74
N PRO A 210 7.96 31.69 0.43
CA PRO A 210 7.48 30.58 1.25
C PRO A 210 6.05 30.82 1.72
N TYR A 211 5.25 29.75 1.73
CA TYR A 211 3.90 29.73 2.27
C TYR A 211 3.87 30.13 3.76
N ALA A 212 2.76 30.74 4.17
CA ALA A 212 2.55 31.07 5.58
C ALA A 212 2.44 29.78 6.42
N PRO A 213 2.81 29.82 7.72
CA PRO A 213 2.67 28.67 8.61
C PRO A 213 1.21 28.18 8.72
N ASP A 214 0.96 26.91 8.37
CA ASP A 214 -0.30 26.25 8.73
C ASP A 214 -0.22 25.70 10.15
N TRP A 215 -0.84 26.40 11.11
CA TRP A 215 -0.76 25.99 12.51
C TRP A 215 -1.52 24.71 12.84
N ALA A 216 -2.54 24.32 12.08
CA ALA A 216 -3.21 23.05 12.30
C ALA A 216 -2.27 21.90 11.95
N ASP A 217 -1.53 22.02 10.84
CA ASP A 217 -0.58 21.03 10.37
C ASP A 217 0.67 20.97 11.25
N LEU A 218 1.23 22.13 11.57
CA LEU A 218 2.42 22.23 12.42
C LEU A 218 2.16 21.67 13.83
N VAL A 219 1.02 21.99 14.44
CA VAL A 219 0.66 21.44 15.76
C VAL A 219 0.42 19.93 15.68
N ARG A 220 -0.20 19.43 14.59
CA ARG A 220 -0.38 17.98 14.37
C ARG A 220 0.97 17.25 14.31
N LEU A 221 1.95 17.78 13.57
CA LEU A 221 3.30 17.23 13.50
C LEU A 221 3.97 17.19 14.88
N HIS A 222 3.91 18.32 15.62
CA HIS A 222 4.48 18.43 16.97
C HIS A 222 3.90 17.37 17.90
N ASP A 223 2.58 17.28 17.96
CA ASP A 223 1.86 16.31 18.79
C ASP A 223 2.23 14.87 18.46
N LEU A 224 2.23 14.52 17.18
CA LEU A 224 2.48 13.17 16.72
C LEU A 224 3.91 12.73 17.07
N ILE A 225 4.89 13.62 16.95
CA ILE A 225 6.29 13.36 17.33
C ILE A 225 6.40 13.14 18.84
N LEU A 226 5.72 13.93 19.66
CA LEU A 226 5.73 13.78 21.12
C LEU A 226 5.01 12.51 21.58
N GLN A 227 3.80 12.25 21.06
CA GLN A 227 2.95 11.12 21.45
C GLN A 227 3.63 9.78 21.12
N ARG A 228 4.26 9.68 19.94
CA ARG A 228 4.97 8.47 19.51
C ARG A 228 6.42 8.38 20.00
N ARG A 229 6.87 9.38 20.78
CA ARG A 229 8.25 9.50 21.28
C ARG A 229 9.27 9.28 20.16
N VAL A 230 9.02 9.90 19.02
CA VAL A 230 9.84 9.79 17.80
C VAL A 230 11.30 10.14 18.13
N THR A 231 12.22 9.37 17.54
CA THR A 231 13.66 9.52 17.76
C THR A 231 14.42 9.93 16.51
N THR A 232 13.99 9.64 15.30
CA THR A 232 14.74 10.04 14.09
C THR A 232 13.77 10.36 12.97
N ILE A 233 13.86 11.59 12.46
CA ILE A 233 12.97 12.07 11.41
C ILE A 233 13.72 12.12 10.08
N LEU A 234 13.07 11.63 9.03
CA LEU A 234 13.40 11.96 7.64
C LEU A 234 12.30 12.85 7.07
N GLU A 235 12.64 14.08 6.73
CA GLU A 235 11.74 15.03 6.09
C GLU A 235 12.15 15.22 4.63
N PHE A 236 11.19 15.10 3.71
CA PHE A 236 11.34 15.51 2.32
C PHE A 236 10.62 16.85 2.14
N GLY A 237 11.35 17.89 1.75
CA GLY A 237 10.85 19.27 1.66
C GLY A 237 11.03 20.01 2.98
N CYS A 238 11.89 21.03 3.00
CA CYS A 238 12.19 21.79 4.22
C CYS A 238 11.31 23.04 4.36
N GLY A 239 11.04 23.48 5.60
CA GLY A 239 10.22 24.66 5.84
C GLY A 239 9.88 24.93 7.30
N HIS A 240 8.68 25.47 7.55
CA HIS A 240 8.18 25.70 8.91
C HIS A 240 8.02 24.40 9.70
N SER A 241 7.65 23.30 9.02
CA SER A 241 7.61 21.94 9.55
C SER A 241 8.93 21.56 10.21
N THR A 242 10.07 21.84 9.56
CA THR A 242 11.42 21.52 10.04
C THR A 242 11.66 22.09 11.44
N ALA A 243 11.30 23.37 11.68
CA ALA A 243 11.51 24.01 12.97
C ALA A 243 10.64 23.41 14.08
N ILE A 244 9.38 23.11 13.76
CA ILE A 244 8.42 22.54 14.71
C ILE A 244 8.76 21.10 15.06
N MET A 245 9.14 20.29 14.07
CA MET A 245 9.60 18.93 14.27
C MET A 245 10.92 18.87 15.06
N ALA A 246 11.87 19.77 14.78
CA ALA A 246 13.11 19.88 15.55
C ALA A 246 12.85 20.23 17.02
N HIS A 247 11.89 21.14 17.28
CA HIS A 247 11.46 21.48 18.64
C HIS A 247 10.87 20.26 19.37
N ALA A 248 9.97 19.51 18.72
CA ALA A 248 9.38 18.32 19.29
C ALA A 248 10.43 17.22 19.59
N LEU A 249 11.42 17.04 18.71
CA LEU A 249 12.55 16.12 18.95
C LEU A 249 13.42 16.54 20.13
N GLU A 250 13.70 17.84 20.29
CA GLU A 250 14.44 18.36 21.44
C GLU A 250 13.68 18.14 22.76
N GLU A 251 12.36 18.27 22.73
CA GLU A 251 11.51 17.96 23.87
C GLU A 251 11.51 16.46 24.21
N ASN A 252 11.42 15.59 23.21
CA ASN A 252 11.60 14.15 23.39
C ASN A 252 12.99 13.81 23.95
N ARG A 253 14.06 14.46 23.48
CA ARG A 253 15.41 14.27 24.01
C ARG A 253 15.49 14.64 25.49
N ARG A 254 14.94 15.79 25.88
CA ARG A 254 14.95 16.23 27.29
C ARG A 254 14.20 15.25 28.20
N ARG A 255 13.05 14.72 27.74
CA ARG A 255 12.20 13.82 28.51
C ARG A 255 12.72 12.39 28.56
N HIS A 256 13.35 11.91 27.48
CA HIS A 256 13.60 10.49 27.27
C HIS A 256 15.04 10.13 26.91
N GLY A 257 15.95 11.12 26.82
CA GLY A 257 17.33 10.93 26.37
C GLY A 257 18.08 9.84 27.12
N ALA A 258 18.04 9.85 28.45
CA ALA A 258 18.70 8.85 29.29
C ALA A 258 18.17 7.42 29.04
N PHE A 259 16.86 7.28 28.80
CA PHE A 259 16.28 5.97 28.47
C PHE A 259 16.75 5.50 27.10
N VAL A 260 16.69 6.38 26.09
CA VAL A 260 17.06 6.05 24.72
C VAL A 260 18.53 5.64 24.62
N GLU A 261 19.43 6.39 25.23
CA GLU A 261 20.87 6.10 25.25
C GLU A 261 21.19 4.75 25.93
N ALA A 262 20.50 4.43 27.02
CA ALA A 262 20.76 3.20 27.77
C ALA A 262 20.09 1.94 27.16
N ASN A 263 18.98 2.08 26.44
CA ASN A 263 18.10 0.95 26.12
C ASN A 263 17.85 0.73 24.63
N LEU A 264 18.02 1.74 23.78
CA LEU A 264 17.69 1.64 22.35
C LEU A 264 18.97 1.56 21.49
N ARG A 265 18.94 0.70 20.47
CA ARG A 265 19.99 0.68 19.45
C ARG A 265 19.74 1.78 18.43
N ARG A 266 20.12 3.01 18.77
CA ARG A 266 20.03 4.20 17.90
C ARG A 266 21.36 4.95 17.90
N ASN A 267 21.93 5.18 16.72
CA ASN A 267 23.23 5.86 16.57
C ASN A 267 23.08 7.38 16.44
N ASN A 268 21.92 7.83 15.97
CA ASN A 268 21.55 9.23 15.74
C ASN A 268 20.22 9.59 16.42
N PRO A 269 20.11 9.39 17.76
CA PRO A 269 18.86 9.63 18.46
C PRO A 269 18.54 11.12 18.52
N PHE A 270 17.28 11.42 18.26
CA PHE A 270 16.65 12.73 18.23
C PHE A 270 17.25 13.71 17.20
N GLU A 271 17.67 13.19 16.05
CA GLU A 271 18.11 14.00 14.89
C GLU A 271 17.00 14.12 13.83
N LEU A 272 16.92 15.29 13.21
CA LEU A 272 16.07 15.56 12.05
C LEU A 272 16.95 15.66 10.81
N HIS A 273 16.70 14.81 9.81
CA HIS A 273 17.35 14.91 8.52
C HIS A 273 16.35 15.41 7.50
N THR A 274 16.56 16.62 6.99
CA THR A 274 15.71 17.24 5.98
C THR A 274 16.42 17.25 4.65
N ILE A 275 15.74 16.76 3.60
CA ILE A 275 16.26 16.71 2.23
C ILE A 275 15.42 17.60 1.33
N ASP A 276 16.11 18.39 0.52
CA ASP A 276 15.49 19.30 -0.43
C ASP A 276 16.39 19.43 -1.68
N ASP A 277 15.76 19.70 -2.82
CA ASP A 277 16.45 19.87 -4.10
C ASP A 277 16.74 21.33 -4.44
N MET A 278 16.28 22.27 -3.60
CA MET A 278 16.46 23.70 -3.78
C MET A 278 17.31 24.30 -2.64
N PRO A 279 18.60 24.63 -2.89
CA PRO A 279 19.51 25.17 -1.87
C PRO A 279 18.98 26.40 -1.14
N ALA A 280 18.27 27.29 -1.83
CA ALA A 280 17.73 28.52 -1.25
C ALA A 280 16.73 28.25 -0.11
N TYR A 281 15.91 27.19 -0.22
CA TYR A 281 14.97 26.82 0.84
C TYR A 281 15.70 26.21 2.05
N LEU A 282 16.74 25.41 1.82
CA LEU A 282 17.59 24.88 2.89
C LEU A 282 18.26 26.01 3.68
N GLU A 283 18.85 26.99 2.98
CA GLU A 283 19.50 28.16 3.58
C GLU A 283 18.50 29.00 4.39
N ALA A 284 17.34 29.31 3.79
CA ALA A 284 16.31 30.10 4.45
C ALA A 284 15.74 29.39 5.69
N THR A 285 15.53 28.08 5.62
CA THR A 285 15.05 27.27 6.75
C THR A 285 16.10 27.18 7.85
N ALA A 286 17.36 26.91 7.51
CA ALA A 286 18.46 26.86 8.47
C ALA A 286 18.63 28.20 9.23
N ALA A 287 18.51 29.34 8.53
CA ALA A 287 18.64 30.67 9.12
C ALA A 287 17.55 31.00 10.16
N ARG A 288 16.39 30.32 10.12
CA ARG A 288 15.29 30.52 11.08
C ARG A 288 15.46 29.69 12.35
N LEU A 289 16.33 28.68 12.36
CA LEU A 289 16.46 27.78 13.50
C LEU A 289 17.30 28.42 14.62
N PRO A 290 16.80 28.45 15.87
CA PRO A 290 17.62 28.85 17.00
C PRO A 290 18.75 27.82 17.23
N PRO A 291 19.92 28.24 17.75
CA PRO A 291 21.11 27.38 17.83
C PRO A 291 20.91 26.01 18.49
N PRO A 292 20.12 25.86 19.59
CA PRO A 292 19.88 24.56 20.19
C PRO A 292 19.15 23.57 19.28
N LEU A 293 18.26 24.05 18.41
CA LEU A 293 17.55 23.22 17.44
C LEU A 293 18.43 22.96 16.22
N ALA A 294 19.11 23.99 15.71
CA ALA A 294 20.00 23.89 14.55
C ALA A 294 21.09 22.83 14.74
N ALA A 295 21.61 22.65 15.96
CA ALA A 295 22.62 21.64 16.28
C ALA A 295 22.18 20.17 16.03
N ARG A 296 20.89 19.94 15.78
CA ARG A 296 20.28 18.60 15.65
C ARG A 296 19.52 18.40 14.34
N VAL A 297 19.57 19.41 13.48
CA VAL A 297 18.98 19.37 12.14
C VAL A 297 20.10 19.24 11.12
N HIS A 298 20.02 18.20 10.29
CA HIS A 298 20.95 17.93 9.21
C HIS A 298 20.27 18.22 7.88
N PHE A 299 20.74 19.26 7.19
CA PHE A 299 20.25 19.68 5.89
C PHE A 299 20.99 18.95 4.77
N HIS A 300 20.25 18.31 3.87
CA HIS A 300 20.80 17.55 2.74
C HIS A 300 20.31 18.16 1.43
N HIS A 301 21.21 18.80 0.69
CA HIS A 301 20.92 19.17 -0.69
C HIS A 301 21.10 17.97 -1.62
N SER A 302 20.01 17.61 -2.31
CA SER A 302 20.03 16.57 -3.32
C SER A 302 19.07 16.93 -4.46
N PRO A 303 19.57 17.08 -5.70
CA PRO A 303 18.69 17.23 -6.84
C PRO A 303 17.73 16.03 -6.99
N VAL A 304 16.55 16.28 -7.55
CA VAL A 304 15.57 15.24 -7.87
C VAL A 304 15.60 14.98 -9.37
N ALA A 305 15.48 13.72 -9.79
CA ALA A 305 15.37 13.36 -11.20
C ALA A 305 14.09 12.55 -11.49
N MET A 306 13.55 12.72 -12.70
CA MET A 306 12.57 11.79 -13.26
C MET A 306 13.22 10.41 -13.42
N THR A 307 12.51 9.36 -13.01
CA THR A 307 13.02 7.98 -12.98
C THR A 307 11.91 6.96 -13.23
N ARG A 308 12.21 5.66 -13.08
CA ARG A 308 11.23 4.58 -13.08
C ARG A 308 11.34 3.73 -11.82
N PHE A 309 10.25 3.62 -11.08
CA PHE A 309 10.09 2.61 -10.02
C PHE A 309 9.23 1.45 -10.52
N ASN A 310 9.78 0.24 -10.62
CA ASN A 310 9.09 -0.94 -11.17
C ASN A 310 8.39 -0.65 -12.51
N GLY A 311 9.09 0.03 -13.42
CA GLY A 311 8.60 0.42 -14.74
C GLY A 311 7.67 1.65 -14.78
N ARG A 312 7.16 2.11 -13.62
CA ARG A 312 6.27 3.28 -13.51
C ARG A 312 7.08 4.56 -13.41
N ILE A 313 6.66 5.61 -14.11
CA ILE A 313 7.33 6.92 -14.07
C ILE A 313 7.14 7.52 -12.67
N ALA A 314 8.24 7.96 -12.07
CA ALA A 314 8.31 8.51 -10.73
C ALA A 314 9.44 9.55 -10.63
N THR A 315 9.68 10.07 -9.44
CA THR A 315 10.79 10.96 -9.11
C THR A 315 11.57 10.43 -7.92
N GLU A 316 12.88 10.59 -7.93
CA GLU A 316 13.75 10.22 -6.80
C GLU A 316 14.80 11.30 -6.58
N TYR A 317 15.13 11.54 -5.32
CA TYR A 317 16.31 12.29 -4.94
C TYR A 317 17.56 11.49 -5.31
N GLN A 318 18.56 12.16 -5.87
CA GLN A 318 19.81 11.51 -6.28
C GLN A 318 20.58 10.88 -5.11
N ARG A 319 20.44 11.43 -3.90
CA ARG A 319 21.10 10.94 -2.68
C ARG A 319 20.18 11.08 -1.47
N LEU A 320 20.08 10.03 -0.67
CA LEU A 320 19.37 10.05 0.61
C LEU A 320 20.37 10.02 1.77
N PRO A 321 20.04 10.61 2.93
CA PRO A 321 20.84 10.44 4.14
C PRO A 321 20.83 8.99 4.59
N ASN A 322 21.98 8.48 5.06
CA ASN A 322 22.12 7.11 5.54
C ASN A 322 21.62 6.98 6.99
N ILE A 323 20.30 6.94 7.16
CA ILE A 323 19.63 6.85 8.46
C ILE A 323 18.50 5.83 8.42
N CYS A 324 18.02 5.41 9.60
CA CYS A 324 16.83 4.57 9.76
C CYS A 324 15.78 5.34 10.56
N PRO A 325 14.91 6.15 9.91
CA PRO A 325 13.93 6.96 10.60
C PRO A 325 12.83 6.11 11.26
N ASP A 326 12.21 6.61 12.31
CA ASP A 326 10.92 6.10 12.82
C ASP A 326 9.73 6.98 12.42
N PHE A 327 9.99 8.21 11.94
CA PHE A 327 8.99 9.08 11.34
C PHE A 327 9.50 9.66 10.02
N ILE A 328 8.66 9.59 8.98
CA ILE A 328 8.94 10.15 7.65
C ILE A 328 7.84 11.17 7.33
N TYR A 329 8.22 12.39 6.98
CA TYR A 329 7.32 13.44 6.51
C TYR A 329 7.59 13.71 5.03
N LEU A 330 6.59 13.51 4.17
CA LEU A 330 6.68 13.69 2.72
C LEU A 330 5.88 14.92 2.28
N ASP A 331 6.60 16.02 2.08
CA ASP A 331 6.06 17.32 1.66
C ASP A 331 6.87 17.96 0.50
N GLY A 332 7.88 17.24 0.01
CA GLY A 332 8.73 17.58 -1.12
C GLY A 332 8.81 16.41 -2.11
N PRO A 333 9.49 16.59 -3.26
CA PRO A 333 10.11 17.83 -3.75
C PRO A 333 9.09 18.78 -4.40
N SER A 334 9.55 19.95 -4.83
CA SER A 334 8.78 20.82 -5.71
C SER A 334 8.54 20.16 -7.06
N GLN A 335 7.38 20.41 -7.64
CA GLN A 335 6.97 19.86 -8.92
C GLN A 335 7.83 20.33 -10.09
N HIS A 336 8.33 21.57 -10.03
CA HIS A 336 9.00 22.23 -11.16
C HIS A 336 10.53 22.08 -11.15
N SER A 337 11.12 21.73 -10.02
CA SER A 337 12.58 21.63 -9.84
C SER A 337 13.16 20.29 -10.29
N VAL A 338 12.32 19.27 -10.45
CA VAL A 338 12.72 17.92 -10.88
C VAL A 338 13.45 17.95 -12.23
N LEU A 339 14.57 17.24 -12.33
CA LEU A 339 15.43 17.19 -13.52
C LEU A 339 15.00 16.10 -14.51
N GLY A 340 15.19 16.38 -15.80
CA GLY A 340 15.02 15.39 -16.88
C GLY A 340 13.57 15.02 -17.21
N GLU A 341 13.41 13.95 -17.98
CA GLU A 341 12.13 13.41 -18.41
C GLU A 341 12.24 11.90 -18.66
N VAL A 342 11.11 11.20 -18.59
CA VAL A 342 11.01 9.78 -18.96
C VAL A 342 9.94 9.64 -20.04
N ASN A 343 10.33 9.23 -21.25
CA ASN A 343 9.45 9.16 -22.42
C ASN A 343 8.72 10.49 -22.72
N GLY A 344 9.40 11.63 -22.54
CA GLY A 344 8.80 12.96 -22.70
C GLY A 344 7.86 13.38 -21.56
N ILE A 345 7.76 12.60 -20.47
CA ILE A 345 6.95 12.93 -19.30
C ILE A 345 7.83 13.51 -18.20
N SER A 346 7.37 14.61 -17.62
CA SER A 346 7.93 15.22 -16.40
C SER A 346 6.81 15.73 -15.48
N THR A 347 7.17 16.07 -14.25
CA THR A 347 6.26 16.73 -13.29
C THR A 347 6.06 18.21 -13.57
N ARG A 348 6.91 18.85 -14.38
CA ARG A 348 6.96 20.31 -14.62
C ARG A 348 5.82 20.83 -15.53
N HIS A 349 4.58 20.63 -15.09
CA HIS A 349 3.37 21.02 -15.80
C HIS A 349 2.22 21.21 -14.79
N PRO A 350 1.41 22.29 -14.84
CA PRO A 350 0.38 22.55 -13.83
C PRO A 350 -0.57 21.37 -13.54
N ASP A 351 -1.00 20.63 -14.58
CA ASP A 351 -1.86 19.45 -14.45
C ASP A 351 -1.13 18.13 -14.07
N ARG A 352 0.11 18.21 -13.60
CA ARG A 352 0.87 17.05 -13.11
C ARG A 352 0.99 17.13 -11.61
N LEU A 353 1.33 15.99 -11.01
CA LEU A 353 1.43 15.81 -9.57
C LEU A 353 2.82 15.25 -9.25
N PRO A 354 3.41 15.61 -8.11
CA PRO A 354 4.67 15.03 -7.66
C PRO A 354 4.50 13.52 -7.40
N MET A 355 5.56 12.76 -7.63
CA MET A 355 5.52 11.28 -7.61
C MET A 355 6.80 10.68 -7.03
N ALA A 356 7.14 11.06 -5.80
CA ALA A 356 8.32 10.58 -5.07
C ALA A 356 8.23 9.07 -4.81
N ALA A 357 9.30 8.36 -5.18
CA ALA A 357 9.45 6.91 -4.98
C ALA A 357 10.52 6.55 -3.93
N ASP A 358 11.22 7.53 -3.35
CA ASP A 358 12.33 7.33 -2.42
C ASP A 358 11.99 6.40 -1.25
N ILE A 359 10.79 6.57 -0.68
CA ILE A 359 10.29 5.74 0.43
C ILE A 359 10.14 4.28 0.00
N LEU A 360 9.75 4.01 -1.24
CA LEU A 360 9.62 2.65 -1.77
C LEU A 360 10.99 1.98 -1.90
N ALA A 361 12.04 2.73 -2.26
CA ALA A 361 13.40 2.24 -2.28
C ALA A 361 13.94 1.94 -0.87
N LEU A 362 13.53 2.73 0.13
CA LEU A 362 13.93 2.57 1.53
C LEU A 362 13.11 1.52 2.32
N GLU A 363 11.94 1.11 1.83
CA GLU A 363 10.93 0.34 2.57
C GLU A 363 11.50 -0.83 3.39
N HIS A 364 12.40 -1.62 2.79
CA HIS A 364 12.95 -2.82 3.42
C HIS A 364 14.01 -2.54 4.49
N PHE A 365 14.48 -1.30 4.60
CA PHE A 365 15.38 -0.84 5.67
C PHE A 365 14.65 -0.19 6.84
N LEU A 366 13.34 0.05 6.72
CA LEU A 366 12.52 0.63 7.78
C LEU A 366 12.19 -0.41 8.86
N LEU A 367 12.05 0.03 10.10
CA LEU A 367 11.70 -0.85 11.21
C LEU A 367 10.18 -0.88 11.42
N PRO A 368 9.61 -2.01 11.88
CA PRO A 368 8.23 -2.03 12.37
C PRO A 368 7.95 -0.88 13.33
N GLY A 369 6.77 -0.27 13.21
CA GLY A 369 6.36 0.93 13.92
C GLY A 369 6.69 2.26 13.23
N THR A 370 7.42 2.24 12.10
CA THR A 370 7.69 3.43 11.30
C THR A 370 6.37 4.03 10.80
N LEU A 371 6.24 5.36 10.91
CA LEU A 371 5.10 6.12 10.43
C LEU A 371 5.52 7.07 9.32
N ILE A 372 4.82 7.02 8.19
CA ILE A 372 4.93 7.98 7.09
C ILE A 372 3.71 8.88 7.15
N LEU A 373 3.93 10.19 7.09
CA LEU A 373 2.90 11.20 6.90
C LEU A 373 3.14 11.88 5.55
N VAL A 374 2.11 11.99 4.72
CA VAL A 374 2.16 12.57 3.38
C VAL A 374 1.20 13.74 3.35
N ASP A 375 1.73 14.94 3.09
CA ASP A 375 0.98 16.21 3.14
C ASP A 375 0.67 16.72 1.74
N GLY A 376 -0.59 17.09 1.46
CA GLY A 376 -1.03 17.70 0.20
C GLY A 376 -0.79 16.87 -1.08
N ARG A 377 -0.45 15.58 -0.95
CA ARG A 377 0.09 14.75 -2.05
C ARG A 377 -0.71 13.47 -2.26
N THR A 378 -2.04 13.60 -2.31
CA THR A 378 -3.00 12.48 -2.47
C THR A 378 -2.60 11.49 -3.57
N ALA A 379 -2.18 11.95 -4.76
CA ALA A 379 -1.77 11.04 -5.83
C ALA A 379 -0.48 10.27 -5.52
N ASN A 380 0.49 10.94 -4.89
CA ASN A 380 1.71 10.28 -4.43
C ASN A 380 1.40 9.26 -3.32
N ALA A 381 0.49 9.57 -2.40
CA ALA A 381 0.04 8.62 -1.37
C ALA A 381 -0.62 7.38 -1.98
N ARG A 382 -1.47 7.53 -3.00
CA ARG A 382 -2.06 6.39 -3.73
C ARG A 382 -1.00 5.57 -4.47
N PHE A 383 0.00 6.23 -5.03
CA PHE A 383 1.15 5.54 -5.64
C PHE A 383 1.94 4.75 -4.59
N LEU A 384 2.21 5.31 -3.42
CA LEU A 384 2.86 4.58 -2.32
C LEU A 384 2.01 3.37 -1.89
N ALA A 385 0.71 3.57 -1.64
CA ALA A 385 -0.21 2.52 -1.20
C ALA A 385 -0.27 1.31 -2.15
N THR A 386 -0.09 1.52 -3.44
CA THR A 386 -0.13 0.47 -4.46
C THR A 386 1.23 -0.19 -4.73
N ASN A 387 2.32 0.33 -4.15
CA ASN A 387 3.68 -0.15 -4.39
C ASN A 387 4.43 -0.59 -3.13
N LEU A 388 4.04 -0.13 -1.95
CA LEU A 388 4.53 -0.66 -0.67
C LEU A 388 4.17 -2.15 -0.57
N GLN A 389 5.15 -2.96 -0.17
CA GLN A 389 5.08 -4.42 -0.21
C GLN A 389 4.93 -5.06 1.17
N ARG A 390 5.26 -4.31 2.22
CA ARG A 390 5.21 -4.76 3.62
C ARG A 390 3.83 -4.53 4.25
N THR A 391 3.67 -4.90 5.51
CA THR A 391 2.37 -4.83 6.21
C THR A 391 2.06 -3.41 6.68
N TRP A 392 1.71 -2.53 5.75
CA TRP A 392 1.31 -1.16 6.03
C TRP A 392 -0.19 -1.06 6.30
N THR A 393 -0.57 -0.31 7.32
CA THR A 393 -1.92 0.22 7.49
C THR A 393 -1.91 1.68 7.10
N SER A 394 -2.97 2.16 6.44
CA SER A 394 -3.05 3.53 5.96
C SER A 394 -4.39 4.17 6.24
N GLY A 395 -4.42 5.49 6.26
CA GLY A 395 -5.65 6.28 6.31
C GLY A 395 -5.46 7.63 5.63
N HIS A 396 -6.58 8.33 5.48
CA HIS A 396 -6.66 9.63 4.84
C HIS A 396 -7.55 10.53 5.68
N ASP A 397 -7.06 11.72 6.01
CA ASP A 397 -7.85 12.79 6.57
C ASP A 397 -8.17 13.85 5.50
N PRO A 398 -9.36 13.81 4.86
CA PRO A 398 -9.64 14.61 3.68
C PRO A 398 -9.74 16.10 3.93
N GLU A 399 -10.19 16.54 5.11
CA GLU A 399 -10.30 17.98 5.37
C GLU A 399 -8.94 18.60 5.77
N ALA A 400 -7.93 17.77 6.04
CA ALA A 400 -6.55 18.20 6.28
C ALA A 400 -5.64 17.84 5.10
N ASP A 401 -6.17 17.20 4.05
CA ASP A 401 -5.45 16.64 2.89
C ASP A 401 -4.19 15.84 3.25
N VAL A 402 -4.26 15.07 4.33
CA VAL A 402 -3.12 14.31 4.85
C VAL A 402 -3.37 12.82 4.81
N HIS A 403 -2.39 12.08 4.31
CA HIS A 403 -2.38 10.62 4.32
C HIS A 403 -1.33 10.11 5.30
N TRP A 404 -1.58 8.94 5.87
CA TRP A 404 -0.60 8.28 6.73
C TRP A 404 -0.46 6.81 6.40
N PHE A 405 0.74 6.27 6.65
CA PHE A 405 1.07 4.85 6.54
C PHE A 405 1.86 4.41 7.77
N GLU A 406 1.36 3.42 8.50
CA GLU A 406 2.05 2.83 9.65
C GLU A 406 2.45 1.38 9.36
N LEU A 407 3.74 1.07 9.53
CA LEU A 407 4.28 -0.28 9.32
C LEU A 407 3.94 -1.18 10.51
N ARG A 408 2.86 -1.96 10.38
CA ARG A 408 2.29 -2.81 11.45
C ARG A 408 2.75 -4.26 11.28
N GLU A 409 3.95 -4.53 11.74
CA GLU A 409 4.55 -5.86 11.74
C GLU A 409 5.01 -6.26 13.14
N SER A 410 5.09 -7.57 13.40
CA SER A 410 5.71 -8.07 14.62
C SER A 410 7.16 -7.59 14.72
N PRO A 411 7.70 -7.38 15.93
CA PRO A 411 9.07 -6.91 16.07
C PRO A 411 10.08 -7.83 15.39
N LEU A 412 11.10 -7.25 14.76
CA LEU A 412 12.20 -8.02 14.14
C LEU A 412 13.04 -8.80 15.16
N GLY A 413 12.87 -8.53 16.45
CA GLY A 413 13.57 -9.17 17.55
C GLY A 413 13.52 -8.31 18.81
N ARG A 414 14.28 -8.73 19.84
CA ARG A 414 14.28 -8.08 21.16
C ARG A 414 14.55 -6.58 21.10
N LEU A 415 15.51 -6.13 20.29
CA LEU A 415 15.90 -4.71 20.22
C LEU A 415 14.78 -3.84 19.65
N ASN A 416 14.16 -4.26 18.54
CA ASN A 416 13.03 -3.54 17.96
C ASN A 416 11.79 -3.62 18.87
N ALA A 417 11.57 -4.72 19.60
CA ALA A 417 10.48 -4.82 20.57
C ALA A 417 10.61 -3.81 21.72
N VAL A 418 11.83 -3.57 22.22
CA VAL A 418 12.09 -2.53 23.26
C VAL A 418 11.79 -1.14 22.70
N GLN A 419 12.19 -0.86 21.46
CA GLN A 419 11.87 0.40 20.79
C GLN A 419 10.36 0.58 20.60
N LEU A 420 9.65 -0.43 20.10
CA LEU A 420 8.20 -0.38 19.90
C LEU A 420 7.45 -0.12 21.19
N ARG A 421 7.81 -0.82 22.28
CA ARG A 421 7.23 -0.58 23.60
C ARG A 421 7.48 0.84 24.09
N PHE A 422 8.69 1.35 23.86
CA PHE A 422 9.02 2.74 24.21
C PHE A 422 8.21 3.74 23.39
N SER A 423 8.16 3.60 22.06
CA SER A 423 7.54 4.58 21.17
C SER A 423 6.02 4.50 21.14
N LEU A 424 5.46 3.28 21.14
CA LEU A 424 4.05 3.02 20.81
C LEU A 424 3.27 2.30 21.94
N GLY A 425 3.96 1.86 23.00
CA GLY A 425 3.35 1.22 24.15
C GLY A 425 3.07 -0.28 23.97
N GLU A 426 2.62 -0.92 25.05
CA GLU A 426 2.35 -2.37 25.08
C GLU A 426 1.10 -2.74 24.26
N GLU A 427 0.09 -1.87 24.20
CA GLU A 427 -1.14 -2.14 23.45
C GLU A 427 -0.86 -2.26 21.95
N TRP A 428 -0.06 -1.35 21.40
CA TRP A 428 0.37 -1.42 20.00
C TRP A 428 1.16 -2.70 19.73
N LEU A 429 2.11 -3.02 20.63
CA LEU A 429 2.95 -4.21 20.51
C LEU A 429 2.13 -5.51 20.58
N ALA A 430 1.15 -5.58 21.47
CA ALA A 430 0.25 -6.72 21.59
C ALA A 430 -0.60 -6.91 20.33
N ALA A 431 -1.10 -5.83 19.74
CA ALA A 431 -1.94 -5.89 18.55
C ALA A 431 -1.21 -6.45 17.31
N VAL A 432 0.10 -6.22 17.17
CA VAL A 432 0.91 -6.75 16.05
C VAL A 432 1.61 -8.07 16.37
N SER A 433 1.55 -8.51 17.62
CA SER A 433 2.11 -9.80 18.08
C SER A 433 1.04 -10.87 18.29
N ALA A 434 -0.24 -10.52 18.14
CA ALA A 434 -1.35 -11.46 18.20
C ALA A 434 -1.31 -12.40 16.98
N PRO A 435 -1.45 -13.72 17.18
CA PRO A 435 -1.31 -14.73 16.12
C PRO A 435 -2.40 -14.68 15.05
#